data_AF-A0A6A1QAM4-F1
#
_entry.id   AF-A0A6A1QAM4-F1
#
_cell.length_a   1.000
_cell.length_b   1.000
_cell.length_c   1.000
_cell.angle_alpha   90.00
_cell.angle_beta   90.00
_cell.angle_gamma   90.00
#
_symmetry.space_group_name_H-M   'P 1'
#
loop_
_entity.id
_entity.type
_entity.pdbx_description
1 polymer ?
#
loop_
_entity_poly.entity_id
_entity_poly.type
_entity_poly.pdbx_seq_one_letter_code
_entity_poly.pdbx_strand_id
1 'polypeptide(L)'
;MGESNCAWHRKALLHRDTMLAAAAVYREMYGNEDGSVPATYQIYYMIGWKYHDSQARPAKRGSATVSFGELGKINDVMSQGKKSQ
;
A
#
# COMPACT_ATOMS: atom_id res chain seq x y z
N MET A 1 8.85 3.16 -0.23
CA MET A 1 9.73 2.73 0.87
C MET A 1 9.62 1.22 0.98
N GLY A 2 10.66 0.50 0.55
CA GLY A 2 10.63 -0.95 0.30
C GLY A 2 11.68 -1.43 -0.71
N GLU A 3 12.34 -0.51 -1.42
CA GLU A 3 13.48 -0.83 -2.32
C GLU A 3 14.85 -0.82 -1.60
N SER A 4 14.90 -0.65 -0.28
CA SER A 4 16.18 -0.40 0.41
C SER A 4 17.02 -1.64 0.70
N ASN A 5 16.64 -2.82 0.23
CA ASN A 5 17.60 -3.92 0.07
C ASN A 5 17.59 -4.51 -1.33
N CYS A 6 17.82 -3.65 -2.32
CA CYS A 6 18.58 -4.06 -3.48
C CYS A 6 20.06 -4.14 -3.05
N ALA A 7 20.48 -5.23 -2.41
CA ALA A 7 21.91 -5.48 -2.23
C ALA A 7 22.56 -5.51 -3.62
N TRP A 8 23.11 -4.37 -4.03
CA TRP A 8 23.73 -4.16 -5.34
C TRP A 8 24.90 -5.14 -5.59
N HIS A 9 25.43 -5.71 -4.50
CA HIS A 9 26.49 -6.71 -4.48
C HIS A 9 26.01 -8.14 -4.24
N ARG A 10 24.74 -8.49 -4.47
CA ARG A 10 24.32 -9.88 -4.37
C ARG A 10 24.93 -10.70 -5.52
N LYS A 11 25.52 -11.84 -5.21
CA LYS A 11 25.85 -12.82 -6.25
C LYS A 11 24.55 -13.28 -6.90
N ALA A 12 24.48 -13.22 -8.23
CA ALA A 12 23.30 -13.66 -8.98
C ALA A 12 23.01 -15.16 -8.80
N LEU A 13 24.06 -15.95 -8.56
CA LEU A 13 24.01 -17.39 -8.35
C LEU A 13 24.81 -17.76 -7.10
N LEU A 14 24.26 -18.68 -6.31
CA LEU A 14 24.93 -19.25 -5.15
C LEU A 14 25.64 -20.55 -5.56
N HIS A 15 26.78 -20.84 -4.93
CA HIS A 15 27.47 -22.10 -5.18
C HIS A 15 26.64 -23.27 -4.64
N ARG A 16 26.66 -24.41 -5.35
CA ARG A 16 25.90 -25.60 -4.96
C ARG A 16 26.28 -26.08 -3.55
N ASP A 17 27.57 -26.06 -3.24
CA ASP A 17 28.07 -26.50 -1.93
C ASP A 17 27.57 -25.59 -0.80
N THR A 18 27.43 -24.28 -1.06
CA THR A 18 26.87 -23.34 -0.10
C THR A 18 25.40 -23.65 0.18
N MET A 19 24.62 -24.00 -0.85
CA MET A 19 23.22 -24.40 -0.67
C MET A 19 23.08 -25.71 0.10
N LEU A 20 23.93 -26.70 -0.19
CA LEU A 20 23.94 -27.97 0.54
C LEU A 20 24.33 -27.79 2.01
N ALA A 21 25.37 -27.00 2.28
CA ALA A 21 25.81 -26.68 3.64
C ALA A 21 24.71 -25.93 4.41
N ALA A 22 24.08 -24.93 3.79
CA ALA A 22 22.98 -24.19 4.38
C ALA A 22 21.79 -25.11 4.69
N ALA A 23 21.41 -26.01 3.78
CA ALA A 23 20.31 -26.95 4.00
C ALA A 23 20.57 -27.87 5.22
N ALA A 24 21.79 -28.38 5.37
CA ALA A 24 22.16 -29.20 6.51
C ALA A 24 22.07 -28.43 7.83
N VAL A 25 22.61 -27.20 7.86
CA VAL A 25 22.59 -26.32 9.04
C VAL A 25 21.16 -25.93 9.43
N TYR A 26 20.32 -25.56 8.46
CA TYR A 26 18.93 -25.20 8.74
C TYR A 26 18.10 -26.37 9.26
N ARG A 27 18.34 -27.58 8.73
CA ARG A 27 17.65 -28.78 9.21
C ARG A 27 18.04 -29.13 10.65
N GLU A 28 19.31 -28.96 11.01
CA GLU A 28 19.78 -29.25 12.37
C GLU A 28 19.26 -28.23 13.39
N MET A 29 19.26 -26.95 13.05
CA MET A 29 18.88 -25.89 14.00
C MET A 29 17.36 -25.67 14.12
N TYR A 30 16.62 -25.93 13.04
CA TYR A 30 15.20 -25.54 12.94
C TYR A 30 14.29 -26.66 12.39
N GLY A 31 14.81 -27.88 12.20
CA GLY A 31 14.01 -29.00 11.72
C GLY A 31 12.97 -29.43 12.74
N ASN A 32 11.75 -29.68 12.26
CA ASN A 32 10.67 -30.30 13.03
C ASN A 32 10.86 -31.83 13.11
N GLU A 33 10.15 -32.48 14.03
CA GLU A 33 10.21 -33.95 14.21
C GLU A 33 9.80 -34.75 12.96
N ASP A 34 9.00 -34.15 12.08
CA ASP A 34 8.56 -34.72 10.80
C ASP A 34 9.61 -34.54 9.66
N GLY A 35 10.74 -33.90 9.95
CA GLY A 35 11.80 -33.62 8.98
C GLY A 35 11.55 -32.38 8.10
N SER A 36 10.49 -31.62 8.35
CA SER A 36 10.23 -30.34 7.68
C SER A 36 11.04 -29.19 8.30
N VAL A 37 11.24 -28.10 7.55
CA VAL A 37 11.83 -26.85 8.06
C VAL A 37 10.79 -25.74 7.95
N PRO A 38 10.42 -25.06 9.05
CA PRO A 38 9.39 -24.03 9.03
C PRO A 38 9.87 -22.79 8.29
N ALA A 39 8.97 -22.19 7.49
CA ALA A 39 9.22 -20.95 6.77
C ALA A 39 8.16 -19.91 7.11
N THR A 40 8.60 -18.74 7.58
CA THR A 40 7.72 -17.62 7.94
C THR A 40 7.84 -16.53 6.90
N TYR A 41 6.70 -16.13 6.31
CA TYR A 41 6.64 -15.06 5.32
C TYR A 41 5.81 -13.89 5.85
N GLN A 42 6.26 -12.67 5.58
CA GLN A 42 5.47 -11.45 5.78
C GLN A 42 5.09 -10.91 4.41
N ILE A 43 3.79 -10.82 4.15
CA ILE A 43 3.25 -10.34 2.88
C ILE A 43 2.76 -8.91 3.10
N TYR A 44 3.41 -7.96 2.44
CA TYR A 44 2.98 -6.57 2.43
C TYR A 44 2.03 -6.32 1.25
N TYR A 45 0.84 -5.83 1.54
CA TYR A 45 -0.14 -5.43 0.53
C TYR A 45 -0.08 -3.91 0.35
N MET A 46 0.00 -3.45 -0.89
CA MET A 46 -0.07 -2.05 -1.26
C MET A 46 -1.18 -1.87 -2.28
N ILE A 47 -2.07 -0.93 -2.00
CA ILE A 47 -3.07 -0.47 -2.96
C ILE A 47 -2.69 0.95 -3.39
N GLY A 48 -2.74 1.20 -4.69
CA GLY A 48 -2.47 2.50 -5.28
C GLY A 48 -3.64 2.90 -6.15
N TRP A 49 -4.03 4.17 -6.08
CA TRP A 49 -5.02 4.74 -6.97
C TRP A 49 -4.28 5.50 -8.08
N LYS A 50 -4.65 5.22 -9.33
CA LYS A 50 -4.19 5.99 -10.47
C LYS A 50 -5.13 7.18 -10.68
N TYR A 51 -4.57 8.34 -11.01
CA TYR A 51 -5.37 9.49 -11.43
C TYR A 51 -6.32 9.10 -12.56
N HIS A 52 -7.58 9.52 -12.45
CA HIS A 52 -8.58 9.41 -13.50
C HIS A 52 -9.08 10.80 -13.86
N ASP A 53 -9.28 11.08 -15.15
CA ASP A 53 -9.63 12.41 -15.63
C ASP A 53 -10.99 12.91 -15.09
N SER A 54 -11.90 11.99 -14.72
CA SER A 54 -13.18 12.33 -14.10
C SER A 54 -13.06 12.78 -12.63
N GLN A 55 -11.86 12.73 -12.04
CA GLN A 55 -11.65 13.17 -10.66
C GLN A 55 -11.90 14.68 -10.57
N ALA A 56 -12.79 15.07 -9.66
CA ALA A 56 -13.09 16.47 -9.41
C ALA A 56 -11.80 17.21 -9.01
N ARG A 57 -11.51 18.30 -9.73
CA ARG A 57 -10.35 19.14 -9.43
C ARG A 57 -10.68 20.01 -8.21
N PRO A 58 -9.68 20.31 -7.35
CA PRO A 58 -9.86 21.28 -6.27
C PRO A 58 -10.40 22.60 -6.82
N ALA A 59 -11.37 23.19 -6.12
CA ALA A 59 -11.88 24.52 -6.47
C ALA A 59 -10.79 25.59 -6.29
N LYS A 60 -10.91 26.70 -7.02
CA LYS A 60 -9.97 27.81 -6.92
C LYS A 60 -9.99 28.38 -5.49
N ARG A 61 -8.81 28.67 -4.92
CA ARG A 61 -8.73 29.30 -3.59
C ARG A 61 -9.58 30.58 -3.54
N GLY A 62 -10.42 30.71 -2.52
CA GLY A 62 -11.31 31.86 -2.32
C GLY A 62 -12.62 31.82 -3.12
N SER A 63 -12.93 30.73 -3.83
CA SER A 63 -14.21 30.59 -4.56
C SER A 63 -15.39 30.12 -3.70
N ALA A 64 -15.26 30.15 -2.37
CA ALA A 64 -16.34 29.75 -1.47
C ALA A 64 -17.41 30.85 -1.44
N THR A 65 -18.65 30.48 -1.79
CA THR A 65 -19.81 31.38 -1.78
C THR A 65 -20.67 31.24 -0.53
N VAL A 66 -20.45 30.20 0.28
CA VAL A 66 -21.26 29.88 1.46
C VAL A 66 -20.34 29.55 2.63
N SER A 67 -20.73 29.97 3.83
CA SER A 67 -19.99 29.70 5.07
C SER A 67 -20.27 28.30 5.61
N PHE A 68 -19.25 27.62 6.13
CA PHE A 68 -19.40 26.34 6.82
C PHE A 68 -20.27 26.43 8.10
N GLY A 69 -20.45 27.61 8.68
CA GLY A 69 -21.35 27.80 9.83
C GLY A 69 -22.83 27.60 9.48
N GLU A 70 -23.18 27.58 8.20
CA GLU A 70 -24.56 27.45 7.72
C GLU A 70 -24.94 26.01 7.33
N LEU A 71 -24.06 25.03 7.62
CA LEU A 71 -24.31 23.61 7.33
C LEU A 71 -25.62 23.07 7.92
N GLY A 72 -26.10 23.63 9.05
CA GLY A 72 -27.39 23.25 9.63
C GLY A 72 -28.61 23.62 8.77
N LYS A 73 -28.46 24.51 7.79
CA LYS A 73 -29.50 24.97 6.86
C LYS A 73 -29.33 24.41 5.44
N ILE A 74 -28.52 23.37 5.28
CA ILE A 74 -28.11 22.85 3.96
C ILE A 74 -29.29 22.45 3.08
N ASN A 75 -30.37 21.93 3.67
CA ASN A 75 -31.58 21.54 2.93
C ASN A 75 -32.28 22.75 2.29
N ASP A 76 -32.27 23.91 2.95
CA ASP A 76 -32.88 25.14 2.43
C ASP A 76 -32.06 25.69 1.26
N VAL A 77 -30.72 25.68 1.39
CA VAL A 77 -29.77 26.13 0.36
C VAL A 77 -29.87 25.26 -0.91
N MET A 78 -29.95 23.93 -0.76
CA MET A 78 -30.07 22.99 -1.88
C MET A 78 -31.41 23.11 -2.62
N SER A 79 -32.47 23.54 -1.94
CA SER A 79 -33.80 23.74 -2.53
C SER A 79 -33.87 25.00 -3.42
N GLN A 80 -33.10 26.05 -3.11
CA GLN A 80 -33.11 27.30 -3.86
C GLN A 80 -32.37 27.20 -5.20
N GLY A 81 -31.30 26.40 -5.28
CA GLY A 81 -30.54 26.19 -6.52
C GLY A 81 -31.31 25.46 -7.63
N LYS A 82 -32.39 24.73 -7.30
CA LYS A 82 -33.25 24.04 -8.28
C LYS A 82 -34.33 24.92 -8.92
N LYS A 83 -34.53 26.17 -8.47
CA LYS A 83 -35.58 27.06 -8.99
C LYS A 83 -35.12 28.03 -10.09
N SER A 84 -33.90 27.90 -10.58
CA SER A 84 -33.32 28.80 -11.60
C SER A 84 -32.94 28.09 -12.91
N GLN A 85 -33.69 27.04 -13.29
CA GLN A 85 -33.78 26.52 -14.65
C GLN A 85 -35.23 26.46 -15.08
#